data_AF-A0A258HM30-F1
#
_entry.id   AF-A0A258HM30-F1
#
_cell.length_a   1.000
_cell.length_b   1.000
_cell.length_c   1.000
_cell.angle_alpha   90.00
_cell.angle_beta   90.00
_cell.angle_gamma   90.00
#
_symmetry.space_group_name_H-M   'P 1'
#
loop_
_entity.id
_entity.type
_entity.pdbx_description
1 polymer ?
#
loop_
_entity_poly.entity_id
_entity_poly.type
_entity_poly.pdbx_seq_one_letter_code
_entity_poly.pdbx_strand_id
1 'polypeptide(L)'
;MIRALVIAAALSTMAPAVSAQTAPATPAEAPSPGEAAFEATAEAFGVKVEAMQAEMQTAVAEADAARRAASLDAIEARYQPDADAFATAFETFMNQQMAAAPETERAGMLAGLTQALPQLRSVPRLVRTQIEQAATAAPAP
;
A
#
# COMPACT_ATOMS: atom_id res chain seq x y z
N MET A 1 -8.70 32.64 51.57
CA MET A 1 -7.28 32.61 52.00
C MET A 1 -6.46 32.25 50.77
N ILE A 2 -5.92 33.22 50.01
CA ILE A 2 -4.61 33.91 50.19
C ILE A 2 -3.41 32.95 50.25
N ARG A 3 -2.74 32.86 49.08
CA ARG A 3 -1.29 32.96 48.78
C ARG A 3 -0.25 32.12 49.55
N ALA A 4 0.63 31.46 48.79
CA ALA A 4 2.03 31.87 48.48
C ALA A 4 2.62 30.83 47.49
N LEU A 5 3.09 31.13 46.28
CA LEU A 5 4.17 32.02 45.78
C LEU A 5 5.60 31.44 45.96
N VAL A 6 6.13 30.87 44.84
CA VAL A 6 7.48 31.03 44.20
C VAL A 6 8.70 30.62 45.04
N ILE A 7 9.77 29.99 44.50
CA ILE A 7 10.98 30.55 43.85
C ILE A 7 11.64 29.41 43.02
N ALA A 8 11.86 29.53 41.69
CA ALA A 8 13.03 30.11 41.00
C ALA A 8 14.38 29.51 41.48
N ALA A 9 15.47 29.38 40.74
CA ALA A 9 15.92 29.55 39.36
C ALA A 9 17.34 28.95 39.35
N ALA A 10 17.86 28.53 38.17
CA ALA A 10 19.28 28.50 37.79
C ALA A 10 19.51 27.36 36.76
N LEU A 11 20.27 27.48 35.68
CA LEU A 11 21.09 28.56 35.15
C LEU A 11 21.35 28.26 33.66
N SER A 12 21.49 29.32 32.90
CA SER A 12 21.76 29.43 31.48
C SER A 12 23.09 28.79 31.03
N THR A 13 23.07 28.12 29.88
CA THR A 13 24.20 28.13 28.92
C THR A 13 23.68 28.12 27.46
N MET A 14 23.52 29.33 26.92
CA MET A 14 23.99 29.79 25.61
C MET A 14 23.91 28.85 24.38
N ALA A 15 22.98 29.11 23.46
CA ALA A 15 23.09 28.85 21.99
C ALA A 15 21.93 29.59 21.26
N PRO A 16 22.10 30.03 20.00
CA PRO A 16 21.38 31.17 19.43
C PRO A 16 19.90 30.90 19.15
N ALA A 17 19.12 31.98 19.22
CA ALA A 17 17.71 32.04 18.90
C ALA A 17 17.42 31.51 17.48
N VAL A 18 16.87 30.31 17.39
CA VAL A 18 15.99 29.95 16.28
C VAL A 18 14.59 30.10 16.83
N SER A 19 13.92 31.19 16.42
CA SER A 19 12.48 31.33 16.57
C SER A 19 11.81 30.17 15.84
N ALA A 20 11.58 29.06 16.53
CA ALA A 20 10.61 28.07 16.11
C ALA A 20 9.24 28.71 16.31
N GLN A 21 8.84 29.53 15.34
CA GLN A 21 7.45 29.80 15.08
C GLN A 21 6.85 28.44 14.71
N THR A 22 6.36 27.72 15.72
CA THR A 22 5.48 26.58 15.52
C THR A 22 4.27 27.12 14.79
N ALA A 23 4.33 27.03 13.47
CA ALA A 23 3.13 27.11 12.64
C ALA A 23 2.12 26.15 13.26
N PRO A 24 0.85 26.55 13.42
CA PRO A 24 -0.17 25.64 13.92
C PRO A 24 -0.14 24.40 13.03
N ALA A 25 0.01 23.23 13.64
CA ALA A 25 -0.21 21.98 12.94
C ALA A 25 -1.65 22.04 12.41
N THR A 26 -1.80 22.21 11.10
CA THR A 26 -3.10 22.07 10.44
C THR A 26 -3.64 20.72 10.88
N PRO A 27 -4.85 20.64 11.47
CA PRO A 27 -5.45 19.37 11.81
C PRO A 27 -5.42 18.48 10.58
N ALA A 28 -4.94 17.25 10.71
CA ALA A 28 -5.08 16.26 9.66
C ALA A 28 -6.57 16.14 9.34
N GLU A 29 -6.96 16.51 8.13
CA GLU A 29 -8.33 16.39 7.68
C GLU A 29 -8.72 14.91 7.74
N ALA A 30 -9.84 14.61 8.38
CA ALA A 30 -10.29 13.23 8.49
C ALA A 30 -10.52 12.67 7.07
N PRO A 31 -10.13 11.41 6.80
CA PRO A 31 -10.27 10.83 5.47
C PRO A 31 -11.72 10.93 5.01
N SER A 32 -11.91 11.29 3.75
CA SER A 32 -13.24 11.36 3.16
C SER A 32 -13.89 9.97 3.21
N PRO A 33 -15.23 9.86 3.27
CA PRO A 33 -15.90 8.56 3.26
C PRO A 33 -15.50 7.66 2.09
N GLY A 34 -15.18 8.25 0.92
CA GLY A 34 -14.67 7.53 -0.25
C GLY A 34 -13.24 6.99 -0.10
N GLU A 35 -12.38 7.70 0.64
CA GLU A 35 -11.02 7.24 0.96
C GLU A 35 -11.05 6.06 1.93
N ALA A 36 -11.85 6.15 3.00
CA ALA A 36 -11.98 5.07 3.98
C ALA A 36 -12.54 3.77 3.35
N ALA A 37 -13.52 3.89 2.43
CA ALA A 37 -14.06 2.73 1.73
C ALA A 37 -13.04 2.09 0.77
N PHE A 38 -12.22 2.91 0.09
CA PHE A 38 -11.16 2.41 -0.77
C PHE A 38 -10.03 1.77 0.05
N GLU A 39 -9.64 2.36 1.18
CA GLU A 39 -8.64 1.81 2.10
C GLU A 39 -9.05 0.43 2.62
N ALA A 40 -10.29 0.27 3.10
CA ALA A 40 -10.80 -1.04 3.51
C ALA A 40 -10.77 -2.08 2.38
N THR A 41 -11.00 -1.65 1.13
CA THR A 41 -10.90 -2.51 -0.05
C THR A 41 -9.44 -2.90 -0.33
N ALA A 42 -8.50 -1.98 -0.16
CA ALA A 42 -7.07 -2.22 -0.32
C ALA A 42 -6.53 -3.17 0.76
N GLU A 43 -6.94 -3.00 2.02
CA GLU A 43 -6.58 -3.93 3.11
C GLU A 43 -7.11 -5.34 2.83
N ALA A 44 -8.37 -5.46 2.41
CA ALA A 44 -8.96 -6.75 2.06
C ALA A 44 -8.20 -7.43 0.90
N PHE A 45 -7.81 -6.67 -0.12
CA PHE A 45 -6.98 -7.18 -1.21
C PHE A 45 -5.58 -7.60 -0.73
N GLY A 46 -4.96 -6.82 0.16
CA GLY A 46 -3.67 -7.15 0.78
C GLY A 46 -3.69 -8.52 1.46
N VAL A 47 -4.70 -8.79 2.29
CA VAL A 47 -4.88 -10.09 2.95
C VAL A 47 -5.00 -11.23 1.93
N LYS A 48 -5.67 -11.00 0.80
CA LYS A 48 -5.76 -11.99 -0.30
C LYS A 48 -4.41 -12.23 -0.96
N VAL A 49 -3.61 -11.18 -1.18
CA VAL A 49 -2.27 -11.32 -1.74
C VAL A 49 -1.34 -12.09 -0.81
N GLU A 50 -1.41 -11.86 0.51
CA GLU A 50 -0.65 -12.63 1.50
C GLU A 50 -1.04 -14.12 1.50
N ALA A 51 -2.34 -14.42 1.45
CA ALA A 51 -2.84 -15.78 1.35
C ALA A 51 -2.36 -16.47 0.06
N MET A 52 -2.48 -15.78 -1.08
CA MET A 52 -1.97 -16.25 -2.38
C MET A 52 -0.48 -16.54 -2.33
N GLN A 53 0.32 -15.63 -1.75
CA GLN A 53 1.75 -15.80 -1.62
C GLN A 53 2.08 -17.07 -0.81
N ALA A 54 1.41 -17.30 0.32
CA ALA A 54 1.62 -18.48 1.14
C ALA A 54 1.24 -19.79 0.42
N GLU A 55 0.12 -19.79 -0.32
CA GLU A 55 -0.27 -20.93 -1.16
C GLU A 55 0.77 -21.21 -2.26
N MET A 56 1.27 -20.17 -2.94
CA MET A 56 2.27 -20.31 -3.99
C MET A 56 3.65 -20.76 -3.45
N GLN A 57 4.06 -20.28 -2.27
CA GLN A 57 5.27 -20.76 -1.60
C GLN A 57 5.17 -22.24 -1.23
N THR A 58 3.98 -22.69 -0.83
CA THR A 58 3.74 -24.11 -0.59
C THR A 58 3.82 -24.90 -1.89
N ALA A 59 3.19 -24.40 -2.96
CA ALA A 59 3.21 -25.06 -4.26
C ALA A 59 4.61 -25.13 -4.88
N VAL A 60 5.46 -24.11 -4.71
CA VAL A 60 6.81 -24.10 -5.30
C VAL A 60 7.73 -25.18 -4.70
N ALA A 61 7.45 -25.64 -3.47
CA ALA A 61 8.18 -26.70 -2.80
C ALA A 61 7.87 -28.12 -3.35
N GLU A 62 6.83 -28.27 -4.19
CA GLU A 62 6.53 -29.52 -4.88
C GLU A 62 7.74 -30.00 -5.68
N ALA A 63 8.15 -31.26 -5.51
CA ALA A 63 9.32 -31.82 -6.21
C ALA A 63 9.05 -32.06 -7.71
N ASP A 64 7.83 -32.45 -8.04
CA ASP A 64 7.40 -32.68 -9.42
C ASP A 64 7.16 -31.34 -10.13
N ALA A 65 7.94 -31.05 -11.18
CA ALA A 65 7.88 -29.78 -11.88
C ALA A 65 6.55 -29.54 -12.59
N ALA A 66 5.92 -30.60 -13.13
CA ALA A 66 4.64 -30.48 -13.82
C ALA A 66 3.50 -30.19 -12.84
N ARG A 67 3.51 -30.86 -11.69
CA ARG A 67 2.57 -30.64 -10.59
C ARG A 67 2.76 -29.26 -9.96
N ARG A 68 4.01 -28.82 -9.76
CA ARG A 68 4.35 -27.47 -9.30
C ARG A 68 3.72 -26.42 -10.21
N ALA A 69 3.98 -26.51 -11.52
CA ALA A 69 3.44 -25.57 -12.51
C ALA A 69 1.91 -25.56 -12.47
N ALA A 70 1.27 -26.73 -12.55
CA ALA A 70 -0.18 -26.84 -12.51
C ALA A 70 -0.80 -26.24 -11.23
N SER A 71 -0.18 -26.44 -10.07
CA SER A 71 -0.62 -25.84 -8.81
C SER A 71 -0.48 -24.32 -8.83
N LEU A 72 0.64 -23.78 -9.30
CA LEU A 72 0.86 -22.33 -9.40
C LEU A 72 -0.13 -21.68 -10.37
N ASP A 73 -0.40 -22.29 -11.52
CA ASP A 73 -1.40 -21.83 -12.48
C ASP A 73 -2.82 -21.84 -11.88
N ALA A 74 -3.17 -22.89 -11.12
CA ALA A 74 -4.46 -22.97 -10.45
C ALA A 74 -4.63 -21.91 -9.36
N ILE A 75 -3.56 -21.59 -8.62
CA ILE A 75 -3.57 -20.52 -7.61
C ILE A 75 -3.67 -19.15 -8.30
N GLU A 76 -2.85 -18.86 -9.31
CA GLU A 76 -2.92 -17.61 -10.08
C GLU A 76 -4.34 -17.37 -10.62
N ALA A 77 -4.94 -18.38 -11.26
CA ALA A 77 -6.29 -18.29 -11.80
C ALA A 77 -7.37 -18.06 -10.72
N ARG A 78 -7.18 -18.59 -9.50
CA ARG A 78 -8.12 -18.40 -8.38
C ARG A 78 -8.13 -16.95 -7.88
N TYR A 79 -6.97 -16.29 -7.86
CA TYR A 79 -6.81 -14.93 -7.32
C TYR A 79 -6.90 -13.82 -8.39
N GLN A 80 -6.81 -14.17 -9.68
CA GLN A 80 -7.00 -13.22 -10.77
C GLN A 80 -8.29 -12.36 -10.67
N PRO A 81 -9.49 -12.93 -10.38
CA PRO A 81 -10.70 -12.11 -10.25
C PRO A 81 -10.64 -11.09 -9.09
N ASP A 82 -9.93 -11.40 -8.00
CA ASP A 82 -9.73 -10.45 -6.89
C ASP A 82 -8.83 -9.27 -7.33
N ALA A 83 -7.77 -9.54 -8.10
CA ALA A 83 -6.90 -8.51 -8.66
C ALA A 83 -7.63 -7.62 -9.68
N ASP A 84 -8.47 -8.21 -10.52
CA ASP A 84 -9.30 -7.47 -11.48
C ASP A 84 -10.33 -6.59 -10.75
N ALA A 85 -10.98 -7.12 -9.72
CA ALA A 85 -11.93 -6.37 -8.90
C ALA A 85 -11.26 -5.20 -8.17
N PHE A 86 -10.06 -5.42 -7.60
CA PHE A 86 -9.30 -4.35 -6.96
C PHE A 86 -8.88 -3.26 -7.95
N ALA A 87 -8.41 -3.63 -9.15
CA ALA A 87 -8.09 -2.67 -10.20
C ALA A 87 -9.30 -1.81 -10.59
N THR A 88 -10.49 -2.40 -10.71
CA THR A 88 -11.73 -1.66 -10.97
C THR A 88 -12.11 -0.73 -9.81
N ALA A 89 -11.92 -1.15 -8.56
CA ALA A 89 -12.14 -0.29 -7.40
C ALA A 89 -11.16 0.90 -7.39
N PHE A 90 -9.89 0.66 -7.70
CA PHE A 90 -8.86 1.71 -7.82
C PHE A 90 -9.19 2.69 -8.96
N GLU A 91 -9.59 2.20 -10.13
CA GLU A 91 -10.07 3.04 -11.24
C GLU A 91 -11.24 3.93 -10.83
N THR A 92 -12.22 3.35 -10.14
CA THR A 92 -13.40 4.07 -9.66
C THR A 92 -13.02 5.16 -8.66
N PHE A 93 -12.13 4.85 -7.71
CA PHE A 93 -11.61 5.81 -6.73
C PHE A 93 -10.86 6.95 -7.43
N MET A 94 -9.93 6.63 -8.32
CA MET A 94 -9.14 7.63 -9.06
C MET A 94 -10.00 8.52 -9.95
N ASN A 95 -11.05 7.97 -10.58
CA ASN A 95 -12.01 8.76 -11.35
C ASN A 95 -12.75 9.78 -10.49
N GLN A 96 -13.10 9.44 -9.24
CA GLN A 96 -13.68 10.39 -8.29
C GLN A 96 -12.69 11.48 -7.88
N GLN A 97 -11.43 11.10 -7.59
CA GLN A 97 -10.38 12.07 -7.29
C GLN A 97 -10.12 13.02 -8.46
N MET A 98 -10.07 12.50 -9.69
CA MET A 98 -9.93 13.33 -10.89
C MET A 98 -11.14 14.22 -11.13
N ALA A 99 -12.36 13.84 -10.71
CA ALA A 99 -13.53 14.71 -10.82
C ALA A 99 -13.45 15.92 -9.88
N ALA A 100 -12.78 15.78 -8.74
CA ALA A 100 -12.54 16.86 -7.78
C ALA A 100 -11.26 17.69 -8.08
N ALA A 101 -10.35 17.16 -8.90
CA ALA A 101 -9.06 17.78 -9.19
C ALA A 101 -9.13 18.93 -10.23
N PRO A 102 -8.24 19.93 -10.14
CA PRO A 102 -8.06 20.96 -11.17
C PRO A 102 -7.69 20.36 -12.54
N GLU A 103 -8.14 20.99 -13.62
CA GLU A 103 -7.94 20.50 -14.99
C GLU A 103 -6.46 20.31 -15.35
N THR A 104 -5.57 21.15 -14.80
CA THR A 104 -4.12 21.07 -14.98
C THR A 104 -3.49 19.79 -14.42
N GLU A 105 -4.13 19.15 -13.44
CA GLU A 105 -3.62 17.95 -12.76
C GLU A 105 -4.25 16.66 -13.31
N ARG A 106 -5.47 16.75 -13.86
CA ARG A 106 -6.23 15.60 -14.38
C ARG A 106 -5.46 14.80 -15.44
N ALA A 107 -4.73 15.46 -16.34
CA ALA A 107 -3.95 14.77 -17.37
C ALA A 107 -2.85 13.88 -16.77
N GLY A 108 -2.16 14.36 -15.73
CA GLY A 108 -1.14 13.59 -15.02
C GLY A 108 -1.75 12.41 -14.25
N MET A 109 -2.88 12.64 -13.57
CA MET A 109 -3.60 11.58 -12.85
C MET A 109 -4.11 10.47 -13.79
N LEU A 110 -4.66 10.84 -14.95
CA LEU A 110 -5.15 9.89 -15.95
C LEU A 110 -4.00 9.04 -16.53
N ALA A 111 -2.85 9.66 -16.79
CA ALA A 111 -1.66 8.95 -17.24
C ALA A 111 -1.18 7.94 -16.18
N GLY A 112 -1.14 8.35 -14.91
CA GLY A 112 -0.79 7.47 -13.79
C GLY A 112 -1.75 6.29 -13.65
N LEU A 113 -3.06 6.54 -13.73
CA LEU A 113 -4.08 5.49 -13.69
C LEU A 113 -3.91 4.49 -14.84
N THR A 114 -3.67 4.98 -16.06
CA THR A 114 -3.47 4.13 -17.25
C THR A 114 -2.25 3.21 -17.10
N GLN A 115 -1.20 3.67 -16.42
CA GLN A 115 0.00 2.87 -16.13
C GLN A 115 -0.22 1.89 -14.96
N ALA A 116 -1.00 2.28 -13.94
CA ALA A 116 -1.19 1.50 -12.73
C ALA A 116 -2.13 0.31 -12.93
N LEU A 117 -3.22 0.45 -13.69
CA LEU A 117 -4.23 -0.61 -13.82
C LEU A 117 -3.69 -1.94 -14.35
N PRO A 118 -2.84 -1.99 -15.40
CA PRO A 118 -2.22 -3.24 -15.84
C PRO A 118 -1.33 -3.87 -14.77
N GLN A 119 -0.64 -3.05 -13.97
CA GLN A 119 0.23 -3.53 -12.89
C GLN A 119 -0.59 -4.19 -11.77
N LEU A 120 -1.68 -3.55 -11.35
CA LEU A 120 -2.58 -4.11 -10.34
C LEU A 120 -3.18 -5.45 -10.79
N ARG A 121 -3.60 -5.54 -12.06
CA ARG A 121 -4.11 -6.80 -12.63
C ARG A 121 -3.04 -7.88 -12.77
N SER A 122 -1.77 -7.50 -12.83
CA SER A 122 -0.64 -8.43 -12.96
C SER A 122 -0.10 -8.94 -11.62
N VAL A 123 -0.64 -8.49 -10.49
CA VAL A 123 -0.15 -8.86 -9.15
C VAL A 123 -0.04 -10.38 -8.96
N PRO A 124 -1.04 -11.22 -9.31
CA PRO A 124 -0.92 -12.67 -9.16
C PRO A 124 0.28 -13.27 -9.89
N ARG A 125 0.46 -12.90 -11.16
CA ARG A 125 1.60 -13.34 -11.98
C ARG A 125 2.94 -12.82 -11.46
N LEU A 126 2.97 -11.58 -10.98
CA LEU A 126 4.19 -10.99 -10.42
C LEU A 126 4.62 -11.75 -9.17
N VAL A 127 3.69 -12.05 -8.26
CA VAL A 127 3.98 -12.83 -7.04
C VAL A 127 4.50 -14.22 -7.40
N ARG A 128 3.87 -14.91 -8.35
CA ARG A 128 4.37 -16.19 -8.86
C ARG A 128 5.81 -16.08 -9.35
N THR A 129 6.08 -15.13 -10.25
CA THR A 129 7.41 -14.92 -10.82
C THR A 129 8.46 -14.70 -9.74
N GLN A 130 8.15 -13.89 -8.72
CA GLN A 130 9.05 -13.63 -7.59
C GLN A 130 9.34 -14.88 -6.76
N ILE A 131 8.32 -15.72 -6.53
CA ILE A 131 8.47 -16.98 -5.78
C ILE A 131 9.30 -17.99 -6.56
N GLU A 132 9.04 -18.14 -7.86
CA GLU A 132 9.83 -19.01 -8.74
C GLU A 132 11.30 -18.57 -8.79
N GLN A 133 11.57 -17.26 -8.91
CA GLN A 133 12.93 -16.72 -8.85
C GLN A 133 13.59 -17.02 -7.50
N ALA A 134 12.91 -16.78 -6.38
CA ALA A 134 13.43 -17.06 -5.05
C ALA A 134 13.76 -18.54 -4.84
N ALA A 135 12.91 -19.45 -5.35
CA ALA A 135 13.14 -20.89 -5.27
C ALA A 135 14.38 -21.34 -6.06
N THR A 136 14.68 -20.69 -7.20
CA THR A 136 15.89 -20.98 -7.99
C THR A 136 17.18 -20.38 -7.42
N ALA A 137 17.07 -19.32 -6.61
CA ALA A 137 18.22 -18.63 -6.00
C ALA A 137 18.70 -19.27 -4.68
N ALA A 138 17.89 -20.14 -4.05
CA ALA A 138 18.29 -20.83 -2.85
C ALA A 138 19.37 -21.89 -3.17
N PRO A 139 20.54 -21.88 -2.50
CA PRO A 139 21.52 -22.94 -2.65
C PRO A 139 20.92 -24.27 -2.20
N ALA A 140 21.14 -25.33 -2.98
CA ALA A 140 20.73 -26.69 -2.61
C ALA A 140 21.40 -27.10 -1.27
N PRO A 141 20.69 -27.83 -0.39
CA PRO A 141 21.27 -28.32 0.87
C PRO A 141 22.45 -29.28 0.65
#